data_AF-A0A4S4LWI5-F1
#
_entry.id   AF-A0A4S4LWI5-F1
#
_cell.length_a   1.000
_cell.length_b   1.000
_cell.length_c   1.000
_cell.angle_alpha   90.00
_cell.angle_beta   90.00
_cell.angle_gamma   90.00
#
_symmetry.space_group_name_H-M   'P 1'
#
loop_
_entity.id
_entity.type
_entity.pdbx_description
1 polymer ?
#
loop_
_entity_poly.entity_id
_entity_poly.type
_entity_poly.pdbx_seq_one_letter_code
_entity_poly.pdbx_strand_id
1 'polypeptide(L)'
;MMIIFVRLMLCPKFWPRWAVPMHSLEGLHGHFWEYDIDVLIETKNVDLMSLRDQLAELDSRFAQAGIKLYFVKQTDENMTGDELVSKRKDNVLIETLSAGTLGLPVVAEPTYKVTTYRARFFQVLLPRKAILKLRLHLAIPILHPSILILTKFKRWSMNYASTRPKTMQKNLSDRSDIEYLTYWLEERGIKIRFDYDKYMEHTGLMISLETIMSTDSWKEMISLPMQEEESLVPPKD
;
A
#
# COMPACT_ATOMS: atom_id res chain seq x y z
N MET A 1 1.22 16.55 12.74
CA MET A 1 1.02 15.67 11.56
C MET A 1 0.63 14.29 12.06
N MET A 2 -0.51 13.78 11.64
CA MET A 2 -0.94 12.41 11.98
C MET A 2 -0.76 11.51 10.77
N ILE A 3 -0.35 10.29 11.06
CA ILE A 3 -0.10 9.25 10.08
C ILE A 3 -1.09 8.13 10.37
N ILE A 4 -1.91 7.74 9.39
CA ILE A 4 -2.75 6.56 9.56
C ILE A 4 -1.98 5.34 9.07
N PHE A 5 -1.90 4.33 9.93
CA PHE A 5 -1.37 3.03 9.58
C PHE A 5 -2.53 2.15 9.13
N VAL A 6 -2.79 2.16 7.82
CA VAL A 6 -3.83 1.37 7.21
C VAL A 6 -3.24 0.04 6.79
N ARG A 7 -3.66 -1.01 7.47
CA ARG A 7 -3.43 -2.38 7.03
C ARG A 7 -4.39 -2.65 5.86
N LEU A 8 -3.89 -2.50 4.64
CA LEU A 8 -4.66 -2.73 3.42
C LEU A 8 -4.53 -4.20 3.03
N MET A 9 -5.65 -4.94 3.08
CA MET A 9 -5.73 -6.18 2.30
C MET A 9 -6.08 -5.83 0.86
N LEU A 10 -5.04 -5.70 0.03
CA LEU A 10 -5.19 -5.43 -1.38
C LEU A 10 -5.82 -6.66 -2.05
N CYS A 11 -7.12 -6.56 -2.34
CA CYS A 11 -7.79 -7.57 -3.16
C CYS A 11 -7.47 -7.27 -4.64
N PRO A 12 -7.03 -8.24 -5.43
CA PRO A 12 -6.74 -8.07 -6.86
C PRO A 12 -7.90 -7.44 -7.65
N LYS A 13 -9.14 -7.54 -7.15
CA LYS A 13 -10.35 -6.98 -7.79
C LYS A 13 -10.41 -5.45 -7.82
N PHE A 14 -9.63 -4.74 -6.99
CA PHE A 14 -9.59 -3.28 -6.94
C PHE A 14 -8.51 -2.66 -7.85
N TRP A 15 -7.76 -3.48 -8.60
CA TRP A 15 -6.73 -3.01 -9.53
C TRP A 15 -7.08 -3.36 -10.99
N PRO A 16 -6.73 -2.53 -12.01
CA PRO A 16 -7.17 -2.74 -13.39
C PRO A 16 -6.85 -4.15 -13.90
N ARG A 17 -7.89 -4.77 -14.46
CA ARG A 17 -7.99 -6.18 -14.90
C ARG A 17 -7.04 -6.59 -16.04
N TRP A 18 -6.03 -5.80 -16.39
CA TRP A 18 -5.21 -5.97 -17.61
C TRP A 18 -3.79 -6.49 -17.36
N ALA A 19 -3.40 -6.75 -16.11
CA ALA A 19 -1.99 -6.93 -15.73
C ALA A 19 -1.59 -8.34 -15.27
N VAL A 20 -2.13 -9.40 -15.87
CA VAL A 20 -1.53 -10.73 -15.78
C VAL A 20 -1.56 -11.37 -17.17
N PRO A 21 -0.40 -11.68 -17.80
CA PRO A 21 -0.38 -12.64 -18.89
C PRO A 21 -0.91 -13.96 -18.35
N MET A 22 -2.10 -14.35 -18.82
CA MET A 22 -2.88 -15.50 -18.36
C MET A 22 -2.13 -16.85 -18.47
N HIS A 23 -0.97 -16.88 -19.13
CA HIS A 23 -0.26 -18.09 -19.51
C HIS A 23 0.66 -18.73 -18.44
N SER A 24 0.72 -18.23 -17.19
CA SER A 24 1.58 -18.84 -16.16
C SER A 24 0.89 -19.14 -14.81
N LEU A 25 -0.43 -18.98 -14.72
CA LEU A 25 -1.20 -19.28 -13.50
C LEU A 25 -2.33 -20.30 -13.70
N GLU A 26 -2.37 -20.98 -14.85
CA GLU A 26 -3.25 -22.13 -15.10
C GLU A 26 -2.76 -23.36 -14.33
N GLY A 27 -2.92 -23.34 -13.01
CA GLY A 27 -2.55 -24.47 -12.15
C GLY A 27 -2.80 -24.23 -10.67
N LEU A 28 -2.82 -22.97 -10.22
CA LEU A 28 -3.12 -22.62 -8.83
C LEU A 28 -4.62 -22.34 -8.68
N HIS A 29 -5.39 -23.41 -8.50
CA HIS A 29 -6.78 -23.30 -8.04
C HIS A 29 -6.82 -22.57 -6.69
N GLY A 30 -7.38 -21.36 -6.67
CA GLY A 30 -8.16 -20.85 -5.53
C GLY A 30 -7.44 -20.08 -4.41
N HIS A 31 -6.11 -19.93 -4.41
CA HIS A 31 -5.46 -19.05 -3.42
C HIS A 31 -5.43 -17.59 -3.90
N PHE A 32 -6.50 -16.86 -3.62
CA PHE A 32 -6.43 -15.40 -3.56
C PHE A 32 -5.48 -15.03 -2.42
N TRP A 33 -4.27 -14.59 -2.75
CA TRP A 33 -3.33 -14.06 -1.76
C TRP A 33 -3.88 -12.72 -1.27
N GLU A 34 -4.39 -12.70 -0.03
CA GLU A 34 -4.63 -11.46 0.69
C GLU A 34 -3.28 -10.97 1.22
N TYR A 35 -2.66 -10.03 0.49
CA TYR A 35 -1.46 -9.36 0.97
C TYR A 35 -1.83 -8.33 2.00
N ASP A 36 -1.07 -8.33 3.08
CA ASP A 36 -1.41 -7.64 4.30
C ASP A 36 -0.45 -6.49 4.54
N ILE A 37 -0.69 -5.39 3.81
CA ILE A 37 0.35 -4.36 3.67
C ILE A 37 0.03 -3.20 4.58
N ASP A 38 1.06 -2.82 5.33
CA ASP A 38 1.08 -1.62 6.13
C ASP A 38 1.22 -0.41 5.20
N VAL A 39 0.18 0.41 5.09
CA VAL A 39 0.17 1.64 4.30
C VAL A 39 0.08 2.84 5.22
N LEU A 40 0.80 3.88 4.85
CA LEU A 40 0.98 5.07 5.66
C LEU A 40 0.32 6.25 4.95
N ILE A 41 -0.76 6.80 5.51
CA ILE A 41 -1.53 7.91 4.89
C ILE A 41 -1.21 9.21 5.61
N GLU A 42 -0.81 10.23 4.86
CA GLU A 42 -0.61 11.58 5.39
C GLU A 42 -1.94 12.33 5.49
N THR A 43 -2.23 12.91 6.66
CA THR A 43 -3.52 13.56 6.93
C THR A 43 -3.40 15.05 7.27
N LYS A 44 -2.29 15.71 6.93
CA LYS A 44 -1.99 17.10 7.35
C LYS A 44 -3.16 18.08 7.12
N ASN A 45 -4.00 17.86 6.10
CA ASN A 45 -5.14 18.71 5.76
C ASN A 45 -6.43 17.90 5.52
N VAL A 46 -6.49 16.66 5.98
CA VAL A 46 -7.64 15.77 5.74
C VAL A 46 -8.33 15.53 7.07
N ASP A 47 -9.61 15.87 7.14
CA ASP A 47 -10.44 15.49 8.28
C ASP A 47 -10.48 13.96 8.39
N LEU A 48 -10.07 13.43 9.54
CA LEU A 48 -9.95 12.00 9.77
C LEU A 48 -11.30 11.30 9.67
N MET A 49 -12.38 11.95 10.08
CA MET A 49 -13.73 11.38 9.96
C MET A 49 -14.10 11.28 8.48
N SER A 50 -13.95 12.37 7.72
CA SER A 50 -14.20 12.36 6.28
C SER A 50 -13.36 11.31 5.53
N LEU A 51 -12.09 11.13 5.86
CA LEU A 51 -11.25 10.09 5.25
C LEU A 51 -11.77 8.68 5.55
N ARG A 52 -12.21 8.43 6.79
CA ARG A 52 -12.77 7.13 7.19
C ARG A 52 -14.08 6.85 6.49
N ASP A 53 -14.94 7.86 6.36
CA ASP A 53 -16.18 7.77 5.59
C ASP A 53 -15.87 7.46 4.14
N GLN A 54 -14.91 8.17 3.54
CA GLN A 54 -14.47 7.92 2.16
C GLN A 54 -13.90 6.50 1.98
N LEU A 55 -13.15 5.97 2.94
CA LEU A 55 -12.61 4.61 2.89
C LEU A 55 -13.72 3.55 3.02
N ALA A 56 -14.64 3.71 3.99
CA ALA A 56 -15.81 2.84 4.17
C ALA A 56 -16.75 2.88 2.95
N GLU A 57 -16.89 4.04 2.34
CA GLU A 57 -17.67 4.24 1.14
C GLU A 57 -16.93 3.78 -0.12
N LEU A 58 -15.61 3.62 -0.08
CA LEU A 58 -14.83 3.08 -1.20
C LEU A 58 -14.86 1.55 -1.22
N ASP A 59 -14.76 0.92 -0.05
CA ASP A 59 -14.73 -0.53 0.10
C ASP A 59 -15.47 -0.91 1.39
N SER A 60 -16.50 -1.75 1.25
CA SER A 60 -17.37 -2.19 2.36
C SER A 60 -16.63 -3.00 3.42
N ARG A 61 -15.39 -3.41 3.14
CA ARG A 61 -14.49 -4.02 4.13
C ARG A 61 -13.99 -3.01 5.15
N PHE A 62 -14.00 -1.70 4.87
CA PHE A 62 -13.74 -0.70 5.90
C PHE A 62 -15.02 -0.42 6.68
N ALA A 63 -14.97 -0.66 7.99
CA ALA A 63 -16.08 -0.43 8.89
C ALA A 63 -15.65 0.44 10.06
N GLN A 64 -16.53 1.33 10.49
CA GLN A 64 -16.30 2.16 11.66
C GLN A 64 -17.01 1.54 12.86
N ALA A 65 -16.38 1.65 14.03
CA ALA A 65 -17.03 1.42 15.31
C ALA A 65 -16.60 2.52 16.30
N GLY A 66 -17.51 3.46 16.56
CA GLY A 66 -17.21 4.71 17.24
C GLY A 66 -16.08 5.49 16.53
N ILE A 67 -15.03 5.86 17.27
CA ILE A 67 -13.87 6.61 16.73
C ILE A 67 -12.78 5.71 16.13
N LYS A 68 -13.07 4.44 15.87
CA LYS A 68 -12.09 3.47 15.36
C LYS A 68 -12.50 3.01 13.96
N LEU A 69 -11.51 2.83 13.09
CA LEU A 69 -11.68 2.25 11.77
C LEU A 69 -11.14 0.82 11.79
N TYR A 70 -11.86 -0.10 11.17
CA TYR A 70 -11.51 -1.51 11.06
C TYR A 70 -11.51 -1.94 9.61
N PHE A 71 -10.63 -2.87 9.28
CA PHE A 71 -10.70 -3.66 8.06
C PHE A 71 -11.30 -5.04 8.39
N VAL A 72 -12.43 -5.35 7.76
CA VAL A 72 -13.21 -6.57 7.94
C VAL A 72 -12.90 -7.49 6.77
N LYS A 73 -12.40 -8.70 7.05
CA LYS A 73 -12.00 -9.65 6.00
C LYS A 73 -13.18 -10.16 5.18
N GLN A 74 -14.28 -10.46 5.87
CA GLN A 74 -15.51 -10.99 5.27
C GLN A 74 -16.67 -10.02 5.53
N THR A 75 -17.20 -9.45 4.45
CA THR A 75 -18.37 -8.60 4.51
C THR A 75 -19.64 -9.45 4.46
N ASP A 76 -20.65 -9.08 5.24
CA ASP A 76 -22.02 -9.55 5.09
C ASP A 76 -22.84 -8.41 4.50
N GLU A 77 -23.54 -8.66 3.39
CA GLU A 77 -24.32 -7.63 2.68
C GLU A 77 -25.42 -7.03 3.56
N ASN A 78 -25.85 -7.74 4.61
CA ASN A 78 -26.91 -7.30 5.51
C ASN A 78 -26.39 -6.53 6.74
N MET A 79 -25.08 -6.32 6.87
CA MET A 79 -24.47 -5.74 8.06
C MET A 79 -23.58 -4.56 7.71
N THR A 80 -23.64 -3.50 8.52
CA THR A 80 -22.84 -2.29 8.33
C THR A 80 -22.32 -1.76 9.66
N GLY A 81 -21.24 -0.97 9.61
CA GLY A 81 -20.70 -0.26 10.77
C GLY A 81 -20.39 -1.17 11.97
N ASP A 82 -20.83 -0.75 13.16
CA ASP A 82 -20.57 -1.40 14.45
C ASP A 82 -21.03 -2.86 14.51
N GLU A 83 -22.13 -3.22 13.83
CA GLU A 83 -22.62 -4.60 13.80
C GLU A 83 -21.65 -5.53 13.07
N LEU A 84 -21.06 -5.03 11.98
CA LEU A 84 -20.06 -5.78 11.22
C LEU A 84 -18.77 -5.96 12.03
N VAL A 85 -18.39 -4.94 12.80
CA VAL A 85 -17.19 -4.97 13.64
C VAL A 85 -17.35 -5.90 14.85
N SER A 86 -18.53 -5.92 15.48
CA SER A 86 -18.76 -6.69 16.72
C SER A 86 -18.89 -8.20 16.50
N LYS A 87 -19.38 -8.64 15.33
CA LYS A 87 -19.64 -10.06 15.05
C LYS A 87 -18.40 -10.88 14.72
N ARG A 88 -17.29 -10.25 14.33
CA ARG A 88 -16.10 -10.93 13.79
C ARG A 88 -14.89 -10.70 14.68
N LYS A 89 -14.14 -11.77 14.97
CA LYS A 89 -12.94 -11.71 15.83
C LYS A 89 -11.65 -11.43 15.06
N ASP A 90 -11.68 -11.59 13.74
CA ASP A 90 -10.55 -11.45 12.82
C ASP A 90 -10.46 -10.06 12.18
N ASN A 91 -11.25 -9.11 12.68
CA ASN A 91 -11.20 -7.72 12.26
C ASN A 91 -9.86 -7.09 12.61
N VAL A 92 -9.32 -6.32 11.66
CA VAL A 92 -8.05 -5.66 11.81
C VAL A 92 -8.30 -4.19 12.16
N LEU A 93 -7.91 -3.77 13.36
CA LEU A 93 -7.95 -2.37 13.74
C LEU A 93 -6.96 -1.56 12.89
N ILE A 94 -7.44 -0.48 12.30
CA ILE A 94 -6.61 0.51 11.62
C ILE A 94 -6.22 1.57 12.63
N GLU A 95 -4.94 1.55 13.00
CA GLU A 95 -4.41 2.46 14.00
C GLU A 95 -4.06 3.81 13.38
N THR A 96 -4.28 4.88 14.13
CA THR A 96 -3.80 6.21 13.79
C THR A 96 -2.65 6.53 14.72
N LEU A 97 -1.46 6.75 14.16
CA LEU A 97 -0.24 7.00 14.91
C LEU A 97 0.25 8.43 14.68
N SER A 98 0.85 9.03 15.70
CA SER A 98 1.49 10.33 15.55
C SER A 98 2.75 10.19 14.70
N ALA A 99 2.98 11.14 13.80
CA ALA A 99 4.22 11.21 13.03
C ALA A 99 5.47 11.25 13.93
N GLY A 100 6.59 10.69 13.47
CA GLY A 100 7.85 10.67 14.22
C GLY A 100 7.89 9.71 15.41
N THR A 101 6.83 8.94 15.66
CA THR A 101 6.80 7.93 16.73
C THR A 101 7.00 6.52 16.18
N LEU A 102 7.49 5.58 16.99
CA LEU A 102 7.68 4.17 16.62
C LEU A 102 8.54 3.95 15.36
N GLY A 103 9.49 4.85 15.10
CA GLY A 103 10.35 4.79 13.90
C GLY A 103 9.67 5.22 12.61
N LEU A 104 8.45 5.78 12.69
CA LEU A 104 7.80 6.42 11.56
C LEU A 104 8.50 7.75 11.23
N PRO A 105 8.56 8.14 9.95
CA PRO A 105 9.17 9.40 9.58
C PRO A 105 8.35 10.58 10.14
N VAL A 106 9.04 11.67 10.46
CA VAL A 106 8.41 12.93 10.91
C VAL A 106 7.61 13.58 9.77
N VAL A 107 8.04 13.35 8.53
CA VAL A 107 7.43 13.84 7.29
C VAL A 107 7.20 12.65 6.36
N ALA A 108 5.99 12.47 5.84
CA ALA A 108 5.61 11.32 5.02
C ALA A 108 6.04 11.49 3.55
N GLU A 109 7.23 12.04 3.33
CA GLU A 109 7.73 12.34 1.99
C GLU A 109 8.87 11.38 1.59
N PRO A 110 8.95 11.00 0.29
CA PRO A 110 7.96 11.26 -0.76
C PRO A 110 6.62 10.52 -0.56
N THR A 111 5.53 11.14 -1.03
CA THR A 111 4.19 10.53 -1.11
C THR A 111 3.88 10.02 -2.52
N TYR A 112 3.15 8.93 -2.64
CA TYR A 112 2.54 8.41 -3.87
C TYR A 112 1.03 8.65 -3.84
N LYS A 113 0.44 9.23 -4.89
CA LYS A 113 -1.01 9.47 -4.96
C LYS A 113 -1.69 8.24 -5.56
N VAL A 114 -2.40 7.48 -4.72
CA VAL A 114 -3.25 6.39 -5.19
C VAL A 114 -4.56 6.99 -5.69
N THR A 115 -4.80 6.91 -7.00
CA THR A 115 -6.10 7.25 -7.58
C THR A 115 -6.97 6.01 -7.63
N THR A 116 -8.15 6.09 -7.03
CA THR A 116 -9.13 5.01 -7.06
C THR A 116 -10.39 5.46 -7.78
N TYR A 117 -10.93 4.57 -8.62
CA TYR A 117 -12.11 4.81 -9.42
C TYR A 117 -13.24 3.93 -8.92
N ARG A 118 -14.22 4.51 -8.23
CA ARG A 118 -15.50 3.84 -7.99
C ARG A 118 -16.54 4.45 -8.92
N ALA A 119 -17.01 3.65 -9.88
CA ALA A 119 -18.18 4.02 -10.66
C ALA A 119 -19.41 3.87 -9.77
N ARG A 120 -20.05 4.98 -9.37
CA ARG A 120 -21.37 4.90 -8.78
C ARG A 120 -22.42 4.92 -9.86
N PHE A 121 -23.33 3.96 -9.77
CA PHE A 121 -24.61 4.01 -10.45
C PHE A 121 -25.57 4.70 -9.50
N PHE A 122 -25.74 6.01 -9.64
CA PHE A 122 -26.90 6.65 -9.03
C PHE A 122 -28.09 6.35 -9.93
N GLN A 123 -29.02 5.52 -9.46
CA GLN A 123 -30.37 5.49 -10.02
C GLN A 123 -31.11 6.71 -9.50
N VAL A 124 -30.71 7.89 -9.99
CA VAL A 124 -31.54 9.08 -9.81
C VAL A 124 -32.84 8.79 -10.56
N LEU A 125 -33.97 8.99 -9.89
CA LEU A 125 -35.33 9.00 -10.46
C LEU A 125 -35.46 10.16 -11.46
N LEU A 126 -34.63 10.17 -12.50
CA LEU A 126 -34.84 10.99 -13.67
C LEU A 126 -35.93 10.29 -14.50
N PRO A 127 -36.96 11.01 -14.95
CA PRO A 127 -38.10 10.44 -15.67
C PRO A 127 -37.74 9.87 -17.06
N ARG A 128 -36.45 9.81 -17.44
CA ARG A 128 -35.94 9.21 -18.67
C ARG A 128 -34.64 8.47 -18.36
N LYS A 129 -34.47 7.30 -18.98
CA LYS A 129 -33.42 6.26 -18.84
C LYS A 129 -31.95 6.74 -18.97
N ALA A 130 -31.53 7.79 -18.28
CA ALA A 130 -30.15 8.27 -18.25
C ALA A 130 -29.52 7.85 -16.93
N ILE A 131 -28.69 6.81 -16.96
CA ILE A 131 -27.81 6.44 -15.86
C ILE A 131 -26.65 7.43 -15.85
N LEU A 132 -26.62 8.33 -14.87
CA LEU A 132 -25.51 9.26 -14.70
C LEU A 132 -24.39 8.55 -13.94
N LYS A 133 -23.35 8.12 -14.66
CA LYS A 133 -22.16 7.47 -14.08
C LYS A 133 -21.25 8.54 -13.48
N LEU A 134 -21.45 8.86 -12.20
CA LEU A 134 -20.55 9.76 -11.50
C LEU A 134 -19.27 8.99 -11.14
N ARG A 135 -18.12 9.44 -11.67
CA ARG A 135 -16.80 8.97 -11.27
C ARG A 135 -16.27 9.86 -10.15
N LEU A 136 -16.34 9.38 -8.93
CA LEU A 136 -15.61 9.98 -7.82
C LEU A 136 -14.13 9.61 -7.97
N HIS A 137 -13.28 10.62 -8.09
CA HIS A 137 -11.83 10.47 -8.10
C HIS A 137 -11.35 10.77 -6.69
N LEU A 138 -10.99 9.73 -5.94
CA LEU A 138 -10.34 9.91 -4.66
C LEU A 138 -8.83 9.70 -4.86
N ALA A 139 -8.05 10.72 -4.53
CA ALA A 139 -6.59 10.67 -4.56
C ALA A 139 -6.07 10.67 -3.11
N ILE A 140 -5.59 9.52 -2.65
CA ILE A 140 -5.08 9.36 -1.30
C ILE A 140 -3.54 9.45 -1.35
N PRO A 141 -2.91 10.43 -0.69
CA PRO A 141 -1.46 10.47 -0.55
C PRO A 141 -1.02 9.39 0.44
N ILE A 142 -0.34 8.37 -0.07
CA ILE A 142 0.29 7.34 0.75
C ILE A 142 1.80 7.56 0.78
N LEU A 143 2.50 7.07 1.78
CA LEU A 143 3.96 7.02 1.76
C LEU A 143 4.42 6.22 0.55
N HIS A 144 5.46 6.71 -0.12
CA HIS A 144 5.94 6.08 -1.34
C HIS A 144 6.32 4.61 -1.08
N PRO A 145 5.86 3.64 -1.89
CA PRO A 145 6.10 2.21 -1.66
C PRO A 145 7.58 1.83 -1.58
N SER A 146 8.46 2.59 -2.26
CA SER A 146 9.91 2.43 -2.12
C SER A 146 10.44 2.71 -0.72
N ILE A 147 9.72 3.43 0.14
CA ILE A 147 10.12 3.66 1.54
C ILE A 147 9.55 2.54 2.40
N LEU A 148 8.31 2.10 2.12
CA LEU A 148 7.68 0.99 2.83
C LEU A 148 8.56 -0.26 2.73
N ILE A 149 9.06 -0.59 1.54
CA ILE A 149 9.96 -1.74 1.35
C ILE A 149 11.22 -1.62 2.20
N LEU A 150 11.83 -0.44 2.31
CA LEU A 150 13.01 -0.22 3.16
C LEU A 150 12.71 -0.43 4.65
N THR A 151 11.55 0.04 5.12
CA THR A 151 11.16 -0.14 6.52
C THR A 151 10.90 -1.61 6.85
N LYS A 152 10.25 -2.34 5.94
CA LYS A 152 10.00 -3.79 6.07
C LYS A 152 11.31 -4.56 6.03
N PHE A 153 12.18 -4.19 5.10
CA PHE A 153 13.46 -4.82 4.92
C PHE A 153 14.40 -4.63 6.11
N LYS A 154 14.50 -3.41 6.64
CA LYS A 154 15.25 -3.15 7.88
C LYS A 154 14.72 -3.97 9.05
N ARG A 155 13.39 -4.07 9.20
CA ARG A 155 12.78 -4.89 10.26
C ARG A 155 13.09 -6.37 10.08
N TRP A 156 13.01 -6.88 8.86
CA TRP A 156 13.31 -8.26 8.52
C TRP A 156 14.78 -8.61 8.77
N SER A 157 15.72 -7.79 8.31
CA SER A 157 17.17 -8.06 8.43
C SER A 157 17.68 -8.03 9.86
N MET A 158 17.05 -7.28 10.77
CA MET A 158 17.38 -7.31 12.19
C MET A 158 16.89 -8.59 12.88
N ASN A 159 15.91 -9.28 12.30
CA ASN A 159 15.19 -10.36 12.97
C ASN A 159 15.25 -11.71 12.25
N TYR A 160 15.78 -11.80 11.03
CA TYR A 160 15.70 -13.00 10.18
C TYR A 160 16.22 -14.29 10.84
N ALA A 161 17.23 -14.18 11.72
CA ALA A 161 17.82 -15.31 12.45
C ALA A 161 17.09 -15.67 13.76
N SER A 162 16.03 -14.95 14.13
CA SER A 162 15.29 -15.20 15.36
C SER A 162 14.52 -16.52 15.30
N THR A 163 14.64 -17.32 16.37
CA THR A 163 13.90 -18.59 16.56
C THR A 163 12.60 -18.43 17.35
N ARG A 164 12.30 -17.21 17.84
CA ARG A 164 11.07 -16.95 18.59
C ARG A 164 9.84 -17.05 17.66
N PRO A 165 8.80 -17.84 17.98
CA PRO A 165 7.69 -18.10 17.06
C PRO A 165 6.99 -16.85 16.50
N LYS A 166 6.70 -15.86 17.36
CA LYS A 166 6.08 -14.59 16.93
C LYS A 166 6.97 -13.80 15.98
N THR A 167 8.28 -13.78 16.24
CA THR A 167 9.25 -13.09 15.40
C THR A 167 9.41 -13.82 14.07
N MET A 168 9.47 -15.16 14.06
CA MET A 168 9.51 -15.95 12.83
C MET A 168 8.29 -15.69 11.95
N GLN A 169 7.08 -15.68 12.53
CA GLN A 169 5.86 -15.37 11.80
C GLN A 169 5.90 -13.94 11.23
N LYS A 170 6.45 -12.98 11.99
CA LYS A 170 6.62 -11.61 11.50
C LYS A 170 7.65 -11.50 10.39
N ASN A 171 8.75 -12.25 10.46
CA ASN A 171 9.76 -12.31 9.40
C ASN A 171 9.18 -12.87 8.10
N LEU A 172 8.33 -13.90 8.18
CA LEU A 172 7.63 -14.45 7.00
C LEU A 172 6.71 -13.41 6.39
N SER A 173 5.91 -12.71 7.20
CA SER A 173 5.07 -11.60 6.75
C SER A 173 5.88 -10.48 6.12
N ASP A 174 6.97 -10.05 6.75
CA ASP A 174 7.82 -8.98 6.22
C ASP A 174 8.46 -9.39 4.89
N ARG A 175 8.90 -10.65 4.76
CA ARG A 175 9.41 -11.19 3.50
C ARG A 175 8.36 -11.15 2.39
N SER A 176 7.15 -11.63 2.66
CA SER A 176 6.06 -11.58 1.68
C SER A 176 5.69 -10.14 1.28
N ASP A 177 5.73 -9.20 2.23
CA ASP A 177 5.50 -7.78 1.95
C ASP A 177 6.60 -7.19 1.06
N ILE A 178 7.87 -7.55 1.32
CA ILE A 178 9.01 -7.12 0.50
C ILE A 178 8.88 -7.67 -0.93
N GLU A 179 8.61 -8.97 -1.07
CA GLU A 179 8.42 -9.62 -2.38
C GLU A 179 7.27 -8.96 -3.15
N TYR A 180 6.14 -8.71 -2.49
CA TYR A 180 5.00 -8.02 -3.10
C TYR A 180 5.34 -6.59 -3.54
N LEU A 181 5.96 -5.80 -2.65
CA LEU A 181 6.28 -4.40 -2.93
C LEU A 181 7.31 -4.29 -4.07
N THR A 182 8.29 -5.20 -4.12
CA THR A 182 9.24 -5.30 -5.24
C THR A 182 8.51 -5.52 -6.55
N TYR A 183 7.68 -6.56 -6.64
CA TYR A 183 6.90 -6.85 -7.83
C TYR A 183 6.03 -5.67 -8.26
N TRP A 184 5.34 -5.03 -7.31
CA TRP A 184 4.48 -3.88 -7.57
C TRP A 184 5.24 -2.67 -8.13
N LEU A 185 6.47 -2.43 -7.62
CA LEU A 185 7.35 -1.35 -8.06
C LEU A 185 7.87 -1.62 -9.48
N GLU A 186 8.33 -2.84 -9.74
CA GLU A 186 8.84 -3.30 -11.04
C GLU A 186 7.76 -3.16 -12.13
N GLU A 187 6.55 -3.66 -11.87
CA GLU A 187 5.41 -3.58 -12.80
C GLU A 187 5.07 -2.14 -13.22
N ARG A 188 5.39 -1.14 -12.38
CA ARG A 188 5.14 0.29 -12.65
C ARG A 188 6.39 1.05 -13.11
N GLY A 189 7.52 0.36 -13.27
CA GLY A 189 8.80 1.01 -13.57
C GLY A 189 9.23 2.01 -12.49
N ILE A 190 8.78 1.82 -11.24
CA ILE A 190 9.12 2.70 -10.14
C ILE A 190 10.41 2.19 -9.51
N LYS A 191 11.46 3.00 -9.62
CA LYS A 191 12.77 2.70 -9.03
C LYS A 191 12.78 2.91 -7.52
N ILE A 192 13.53 2.07 -6.81
CA ILE A 192 13.77 2.28 -5.39
C ILE A 192 14.87 3.32 -5.26
N ARG A 193 14.52 4.53 -4.84
CA ARG A 193 15.52 5.54 -4.48
C ARG A 193 16.10 5.17 -3.12
N PHE A 194 17.21 4.43 -3.15
CA PHE A 194 18.10 4.35 -2.02
C PHE A 194 18.80 5.70 -1.90
N ASP A 195 18.74 6.30 -0.72
CA ASP A 195 19.76 7.27 -0.32
C ASP A 195 21.05 6.47 -0.15
N TYR A 196 21.73 6.23 -1.28
CA TYR A 196 22.76 5.20 -1.41
C TYR A 196 23.84 5.39 -0.34
N ASP A 197 24.23 6.64 -0.11
CA ASP A 197 25.23 7.02 0.89
C ASP A 197 24.84 6.61 2.32
N LYS A 198 23.55 6.70 2.65
CA LYS A 198 23.03 6.35 3.98
C LYS A 198 22.94 4.85 4.23
N TYR A 199 22.78 4.04 3.18
CA TYR A 199 22.57 2.59 3.30
C TYR A 199 23.81 1.77 2.93
N MET A 200 24.82 2.37 2.29
CA MET A 200 26.10 1.71 1.98
C MET A 200 26.89 1.29 3.21
N GLU A 201 26.72 1.97 4.35
CA GLU A 201 27.29 1.52 5.63
C GLU A 201 26.73 0.16 6.09
N HIS A 202 25.62 -0.29 5.50
CA HIS A 202 24.97 -1.56 5.78
C HIS A 202 25.11 -2.55 4.61
N THR A 203 26.35 -2.83 4.19
CA THR A 203 26.67 -3.77 3.10
C THR A 203 25.96 -5.12 3.20
N GLY A 204 25.84 -5.70 4.40
CA GLY A 204 25.12 -6.96 4.62
C GLY A 204 23.60 -6.88 4.35
N LEU A 205 22.99 -5.72 4.59
CA LEU A 205 21.59 -5.46 4.25
C LEU A 205 21.44 -5.44 2.72
N MET A 206 22.29 -4.71 1.99
CA MET A 206 22.17 -4.63 0.53
C MET A 206 22.34 -5.99 -0.16
N ILE A 207 23.30 -6.81 0.30
CA ILE A 207 23.49 -8.18 -0.21
C ILE A 207 22.27 -9.07 0.05
N SER A 208 21.65 -8.93 1.23
CA SER A 208 20.45 -9.71 1.56
C SER A 208 19.26 -9.31 0.70
N LEU A 209 19.14 -8.03 0.33
CA LEU A 209 18.09 -7.55 -0.56
C LEU A 209 18.30 -8.03 -1.99
N GLU A 210 19.54 -7.96 -2.48
CA GLU A 210 19.96 -8.52 -3.76
C GLU A 210 19.76 -10.04 -3.86
N THR A 211 19.77 -10.76 -2.73
CA THR A 211 19.48 -12.20 -2.73
C THR A 211 17.98 -12.49 -2.80
N ILE A 212 17.15 -11.62 -2.22
CA ILE A 212 15.69 -11.76 -2.24
C ILE A 212 15.12 -11.34 -3.59
N MET A 213 15.67 -10.28 -4.19
CA MET A 213 15.28 -9.77 -5.49
C MET A 213 16.07 -10.53 -6.57
N SER A 214 15.44 -10.93 -7.68
CA SER A 214 16.20 -11.51 -8.80
C SER A 214 17.33 -10.55 -9.20
N THR A 215 18.54 -11.07 -9.41
CA THR A 215 19.76 -10.27 -9.62
C THR A 215 19.64 -9.32 -10.81
N ASP A 216 18.86 -9.71 -11.83
CA ASP A 216 18.61 -8.89 -13.02
C ASP A 216 17.67 -7.71 -12.72
N SER A 217 16.54 -7.96 -12.04
CA SER A 217 15.58 -6.93 -11.62
C SER A 217 16.20 -5.95 -10.61
N TRP A 218 17.06 -6.44 -9.72
CA TRP A 218 17.74 -5.61 -8.72
C TRP A 218 18.57 -4.51 -9.36
N LYS A 219 19.44 -4.85 -10.32
CA LYS A 219 20.30 -3.90 -11.03
C LYS A 219 19.51 -2.82 -11.75
N GLU A 220 18.39 -3.20 -12.37
CA GLU A 220 17.52 -2.26 -13.06
C GLU A 220 16.82 -1.30 -12.07
N MET A 221 16.33 -1.83 -10.95
CA MET A 221 15.59 -1.05 -9.94
C MET A 221 16.46 -0.09 -9.13
N ILE A 222 17.74 -0.40 -8.91
CA ILE A 222 18.70 0.47 -8.21
C ILE A 222 19.46 1.40 -9.14
N SER A 223 19.40 1.18 -10.45
CA SER A 223 20.09 2.04 -11.41
C SER A 223 19.61 3.49 -11.20
N LEU A 224 20.54 4.36 -10.82
CA LEU A 224 20.24 5.78 -10.68
C LEU A 224 19.52 6.23 -11.97
N PRO A 225 18.46 7.05 -11.88
CA PRO A 225 17.97 7.70 -13.08
C PRO A 225 19.19 8.34 -13.74
N MET A 226 19.42 8.02 -15.03
CA MET A 226 20.34 8.82 -15.85
C MET A 226 19.95 10.26 -15.55
N GLN A 227 20.89 11.05 -15.00
CA GLN A 227 20.64 12.45 -14.78
C GLN A 227 20.07 12.98 -16.09
N GLU A 228 18.81 13.45 -16.08
CA GLU A 228 18.27 14.18 -17.22
C GLU A 228 19.29 15.29 -17.44
N GLU A 229 20.02 15.24 -18.55
CA GLU A 229 21.04 16.24 -18.87
C GLU A 229 20.35 17.59 -18.66
N GLU A 230 20.80 18.34 -17.65
CA GLU A 230 20.30 19.67 -17.40
C GLU A 230 20.37 20.39 -18.74
N SER A 231 19.18 20.67 -19.29
CA SER A 231 19.05 21.24 -20.63
C SER A 231 19.93 22.48 -20.67
N LEU A 232 21.06 22.39 -21.37
CA LEU A 232 22.00 23.49 -21.60
C LEU A 232 21.39 24.58 -22.50
N VAL A 233 20.09 24.48 -22.81
CA VAL A 233 19.37 25.51 -23.56
C VAL A 233 19.35 26.77 -22.69
N PRO A 234 20.06 27.83 -23.10
CA PRO A 234 20.04 29.09 -22.37
C PRO A 234 18.59 29.61 -22.30
N PRO A 235 18.20 30.31 -21.22
CA PRO A 235 16.93 31.01 -21.19
C PRO A 235 16.86 31.94 -22.40
N LYS A 236 15.78 31.85 -23.18
CA LYS A 236 15.50 32.83 -24.23
C LYS A 236 15.06 34.13 -23.56
N ASP A 237 15.76 35.21 -23.90
CA ASP A 237 15.39 36.59 -23.58
C ASP A 237 14.03 36.97 -24.21
#